data_AF-A0A1M5VKZ4-F1
#
_entry.id   AF-A0A1M5VKZ4-F1
#
_cell.length_a   1.000
_cell.length_b   1.000
_cell.length_c   1.000
_cell.angle_alpha   90.00
_cell.angle_beta   90.00
_cell.angle_gamma   90.00
#
_symmetry.space_group_name_H-M   'P 1'
#
loop_
_entity.id
_entity.type
_entity.pdbx_description
1 polymer ?
#
loop_
_entity_poly.entity_id
_entity_poly.type
_entity_poly.pdbx_seq_one_letter_code
_entity_poly.pdbx_strand_id
1 'polypeptide(L)'
;MKIEKNKKISMKLYIEDFIVSKDIDNGYGIKISEKIKKIILFDKNFPNEDVWGNDEAFFIFSEKEPDKYLLEKVIEYILWLGEVKEELLNFYNKENFRHKLPNAGEDWFDGLSIFDFSICIDKNDDFNTEILLHDHIQNDFGFRLEIENKHFKQIKYDPNL
;
A
#
# COMPACT_ATOMS: atom_id res chain seq x y z
N MET A 1 -11.23 30.41 2.34
CA MET A 1 -11.79 29.05 2.31
C MET A 1 -10.99 28.21 3.29
N LYS A 2 -11.57 27.80 4.42
CA LYS A 2 -10.88 26.94 5.38
C LYS A 2 -10.97 25.51 4.85
N ILE A 3 -9.84 24.94 4.44
CA ILE A 3 -9.75 23.51 4.16
C ILE A 3 -9.99 22.82 5.50
N GLU A 4 -11.12 22.14 5.64
CA GLU A 4 -11.36 21.27 6.78
C GLU A 4 -10.28 20.19 6.75
N LYS A 5 -9.36 20.23 7.73
CA LYS A 5 -8.47 19.11 8.01
C LYS A 5 -9.37 17.93 8.35
N ASN A 6 -9.59 17.04 7.38
CA ASN A 6 -10.32 15.80 7.57
C ASN A 6 -9.73 15.11 8.80
N LYS A 7 -10.55 14.96 9.83
CA LYS A 7 -10.20 14.26 11.06
C LYS A 7 -9.81 12.84 10.65
N LYS A 8 -8.53 12.48 10.77
CA LYS A 8 -7.97 11.17 10.41
C LYS A 8 -8.82 10.09 11.08
N ILE A 9 -9.70 9.44 10.33
CA ILE A 9 -10.47 8.30 10.83
C ILE A 9 -9.43 7.19 10.96
N SER A 10 -9.03 6.88 12.20
CA SER A 10 -8.18 5.72 12.46
C SER A 10 -8.94 4.48 11.99
N MET A 11 -8.44 3.89 10.91
CA MET A 11 -8.90 2.59 10.44
C MET A 11 -8.65 1.59 11.57
N LYS A 12 -9.65 0.77 11.88
CA LYS A 12 -9.50 -0.36 12.79
C LYS A 12 -9.71 -1.63 12.00
N LEU A 13 -8.70 -2.48 12.00
CA LEU A 13 -8.73 -3.83 11.44
C LEU A 13 -8.63 -4.81 12.60
N TYR A 14 -9.38 -5.89 12.50
CA TYR A 14 -9.30 -7.02 13.40
C TYR A 14 -9.02 -8.29 12.61
N ILE A 15 -8.58 -9.35 13.28
CA ILE A 15 -8.20 -10.61 12.62
C ILE A 15 -9.41 -11.22 11.91
N GLU A 16 -10.61 -11.04 12.46
CA GLU A 16 -11.88 -11.52 11.90
C GLU A 16 -12.26 -10.79 10.60
N ASP A 17 -11.59 -9.67 10.29
CA ASP A 17 -11.73 -8.98 9.01
C ASP A 17 -10.89 -9.63 7.90
N PHE A 18 -10.10 -10.66 8.17
CA PHE A 18 -9.28 -11.32 7.15
C PHE A 18 -9.85 -12.70 6.79
N ILE A 19 -9.95 -12.95 5.49
CA ILE A 19 -10.38 -14.23 4.90
C ILE A 19 -9.17 -14.82 4.21
N VAL A 20 -8.70 -15.97 4.72
CA VAL A 20 -7.55 -16.69 4.18
C VAL A 20 -8.05 -17.79 3.25
N SER A 21 -7.51 -17.82 2.04
CA SER A 21 -7.79 -18.83 1.02
C SER A 21 -6.48 -19.42 0.52
N LYS A 22 -6.48 -20.73 0.24
CA LYS A 22 -5.32 -21.38 -0.38
C LYS A 22 -5.32 -21.08 -1.88
N ASP A 23 -4.17 -20.65 -2.39
CA ASP A 23 -3.95 -20.35 -3.80
C ASP A 23 -3.45 -21.60 -4.57
N ILE A 24 -3.54 -21.55 -5.90
CA ILE A 24 -3.20 -22.64 -6.82
C ILE A 24 -1.72 -23.06 -6.70
N ASP A 25 -0.84 -22.10 -6.41
CA ASP A 25 0.62 -22.31 -6.35
C ASP A 25 1.14 -22.74 -4.97
N ASN A 26 0.28 -23.31 -4.12
CA ASN A 26 0.55 -23.62 -2.70
C ASN A 26 0.84 -22.38 -1.81
N GLY A 27 0.66 -21.17 -2.34
CA GLY A 27 0.58 -19.95 -1.55
C GLY A 27 -0.78 -19.77 -0.89
N TYR A 28 -0.94 -18.65 -0.20
CA TYR A 28 -2.16 -18.26 0.48
C TYR A 28 -2.53 -16.83 0.10
N GLY A 29 -3.74 -16.64 -0.40
CA GLY A 29 -4.35 -15.33 -0.57
C GLY A 29 -5.03 -14.88 0.71
N ILE A 30 -4.86 -13.61 1.09
CA ILE A 30 -5.51 -13.00 2.24
C ILE A 30 -6.37 -11.83 1.73
N LYS A 31 -7.69 -11.98 1.84
CA LYS A 31 -8.67 -10.95 1.47
C LYS A 31 -9.15 -10.21 2.71
N ILE A 32 -9.29 -8.90 2.63
CA ILE A 32 -9.95 -8.11 3.67
C ILE A 32 -11.47 -8.21 3.41
N SER A 33 -12.22 -8.53 4.45
CA SER A 33 -13.67 -8.72 4.42
C SER A 33 -14.37 -7.52 3.79
N GLU A 34 -15.37 -7.79 2.96
CA GLU A 34 -16.21 -6.77 2.31
C GLU A 34 -16.95 -5.83 3.28
N LYS A 35 -16.96 -6.14 4.58
CA LYS A 35 -17.45 -5.23 5.64
C LYS A 35 -16.59 -3.97 5.73
N ILE A 36 -15.29 -4.11 5.49
CA ILE A 36 -14.35 -3.01 5.37
C ILE A 36 -14.42 -2.53 3.93
N LYS A 37 -15.05 -1.38 3.68
CA LYS A 37 -15.21 -0.85 2.31
C LYS A 37 -13.97 -0.13 1.79
N LYS A 38 -13.13 0.35 2.68
CA LYS A 38 -11.96 1.16 2.36
C LYS A 38 -10.84 0.83 3.32
N ILE A 39 -9.62 0.80 2.79
CA ILE A 39 -8.38 0.77 3.56
C ILE A 39 -7.69 2.12 3.45
N ILE A 40 -6.82 2.45 4.41
CA ILE A 40 -6.05 3.70 4.38
C ILE A 40 -4.61 3.36 4.02
N LEU A 41 -4.15 3.88 2.87
CA LEU A 41 -2.77 3.79 2.42
C LEU A 41 -2.29 5.21 2.11
N PHE A 42 -1.14 5.61 2.64
CA PHE A 42 -0.54 6.94 2.44
C PHE A 42 -1.53 8.08 2.76
N ASP A 43 -2.20 8.00 3.91
CA ASP A 43 -3.27 8.93 4.32
C ASP A 43 -4.44 9.07 3.30
N LYS A 44 -4.56 8.15 2.34
CA LYS A 44 -5.60 8.15 1.30
C LYS A 44 -6.52 6.94 1.46
N ASN A 45 -7.80 7.14 1.17
CA ASN A 45 -8.77 6.06 1.12
C ASN A 45 -8.58 5.26 -0.17
N PHE A 46 -8.30 3.97 -0.05
CA PHE A 46 -8.25 3.02 -1.15
C PHE A 46 -9.46 2.07 -1.05
N PRO A 47 -10.21 1.82 -2.14
CA PRO A 47 -11.35 0.92 -2.10
C PRO A 47 -10.91 -0.51 -1.80
N ASN A 48 -11.63 -1.21 -0.91
CA ASN A 48 -11.44 -2.64 -0.70
C ASN A 48 -12.33 -3.41 -1.68
N GLU A 49 -12.02 -3.27 -2.97
CA GLU A 49 -12.76 -3.85 -4.08
C GLU A 49 -11.74 -4.46 -5.05
N ASP A 50 -12.12 -5.54 -5.73
CA ASP A 50 -11.22 -6.24 -6.65
C ASP A 50 -10.88 -5.34 -7.86
N VAL A 51 -9.63 -4.86 -7.94
CA VAL A 51 -9.17 -3.96 -9.03
C VAL A 51 -9.17 -4.67 -10.39
N TRP A 52 -9.09 -6.01 -10.38
CA TRP A 52 -8.91 -6.85 -11.56
C TRP A 52 -10.21 -7.53 -12.05
N GLY A 53 -11.36 -7.19 -11.47
CA GLY A 53 -12.67 -7.66 -11.94
C GLY A 53 -12.95 -9.15 -11.73
N ASN A 54 -12.09 -9.84 -10.97
CA ASN A 54 -12.27 -11.25 -10.60
C ASN A 54 -12.52 -11.32 -9.09
N ASP A 55 -13.55 -12.05 -8.68
CA ASP A 55 -13.96 -12.21 -7.27
C ASP A 55 -12.87 -12.84 -6.37
N GLU A 56 -11.79 -13.33 -6.99
CA GLU A 56 -10.62 -13.98 -6.37
C GLU A 56 -9.38 -13.07 -6.26
N ALA A 57 -9.48 -11.76 -6.55
CA ALA A 57 -8.31 -10.90 -6.42
C ALA A 57 -7.89 -10.74 -4.94
N PHE A 58 -6.62 -11.01 -4.66
CA PHE A 58 -6.00 -10.76 -3.36
C PHE A 58 -5.02 -9.60 -3.48
N PHE A 59 -4.99 -8.74 -2.47
CA PHE A 59 -3.95 -7.72 -2.34
C PHE A 59 -2.78 -8.19 -1.46
N ILE A 60 -2.97 -9.30 -0.75
CA ILE A 60 -2.03 -9.80 0.25
C ILE A 60 -1.83 -11.29 -0.02
N PHE A 61 -0.58 -11.68 -0.17
CA PHE A 61 -0.14 -13.04 -0.49
C PHE A 61 0.84 -13.52 0.56
N SER A 62 0.77 -14.79 0.94
CA SER A 62 1.68 -15.42 1.89
C SER A 62 2.18 -16.76 1.38
N GLU A 63 3.49 -17.01 1.49
CA GLU A 63 4.11 -18.29 1.13
C GLU A 63 3.79 -19.43 2.12
N LYS A 64 3.24 -19.09 3.30
CA LYS A 64 2.82 -20.06 4.32
C LYS A 64 1.43 -19.75 4.85
N GLU A 65 0.81 -20.74 5.50
CA GLU A 65 -0.49 -20.57 6.11
C GLU A 65 -0.44 -19.46 7.17
N PRO A 66 -1.20 -18.37 7.03
CA PRO A 66 -1.24 -17.31 8.01
C PRO A 66 -1.83 -17.80 9.32
N ASP A 67 -1.01 -17.79 10.37
CA ASP A 67 -1.49 -17.95 11.73
C ASP A 67 -1.97 -16.61 12.29
N LYS A 68 -2.50 -16.65 13.52
CA LYS A 68 -2.98 -15.45 14.22
C LYS A 68 -1.89 -14.36 14.33
N TYR A 69 -0.66 -14.77 14.58
CA TYR A 69 0.46 -13.86 14.76
C TYR A 69 0.82 -13.15 13.45
N LEU A 70 0.83 -13.86 12.33
CA LEU A 70 1.05 -13.25 11.03
C LEU A 70 -0.07 -12.27 10.67
N LEU A 71 -1.33 -12.60 10.94
CA LEU A 71 -2.46 -11.69 10.71
C LEU A 71 -2.37 -10.41 11.56
N GLU A 72 -1.88 -10.51 12.81
CA GLU A 72 -1.59 -9.34 13.65
C GLU A 72 -0.50 -8.45 13.02
N LYS A 73 0.58 -9.06 12.50
CA LYS A 73 1.62 -8.30 11.76
C LYS A 73 1.06 -7.64 10.50
N VAL A 74 0.20 -8.30 9.75
CA VAL A 74 -0.45 -7.73 8.56
C VAL A 74 -1.27 -6.50 8.94
N ILE A 75 -2.05 -6.56 10.03
CA ILE A 75 -2.79 -5.41 10.55
C ILE A 75 -1.83 -4.26 10.86
N GLU A 76 -0.78 -4.51 11.64
CA GLU A 76 0.21 -3.49 11.99
C GLU A 76 0.90 -2.89 10.77
N TYR A 77 1.12 -3.69 9.73
CA TYR A 77 1.76 -3.26 8.49
C TYR A 77 0.85 -2.35 7.66
N ILE A 78 -0.43 -2.73 7.48
CA ILE A 78 -1.41 -1.90 6.78
C ILE A 78 -1.64 -0.58 7.54
N LEU A 79 -1.75 -0.63 8.87
CA LEU A 79 -1.87 0.58 9.68
C LEU A 79 -0.64 1.48 9.51
N TRP A 80 0.57 0.91 9.52
CA TRP A 80 1.79 1.67 9.25
C TRP A 80 1.75 2.32 7.86
N LEU A 81 1.38 1.59 6.80
CA LEU A 81 1.21 2.15 5.44
C LEU A 81 0.24 3.35 5.42
N GLY A 82 -0.77 3.37 6.29
CA GLY A 82 -1.68 4.49 6.45
C GLY A 82 -1.06 5.74 7.08
N GLU A 83 0.15 5.68 7.66
CA GLU A 83 0.78 6.75 8.45
C GLU A 83 2.17 7.19 7.94
N VAL A 84 2.67 6.63 6.84
CA VAL A 84 4.04 6.84 6.35
C VAL A 84 4.32 8.17 5.65
N LYS A 85 3.44 9.17 5.69
CA LYS A 85 3.59 10.43 4.92
C LYS A 85 4.98 11.06 5.06
N GLU A 86 5.41 11.26 6.30
CA GLU A 86 6.71 11.86 6.60
C GLU A 86 7.88 10.96 6.18
N GLU A 87 7.75 9.64 6.34
CA GLU A 87 8.78 8.68 5.94
C GLU A 87 8.96 8.66 4.42
N LEU A 88 7.85 8.67 3.65
CA LEU A 88 7.86 8.71 2.19
C LEU A 88 8.47 10.01 1.66
N LEU A 89 8.08 11.17 2.21
CA LEU A 89 8.66 12.46 1.83
C LEU A 89 10.17 12.50 2.10
N ASN A 90 10.60 12.00 3.25
CA ASN A 90 12.02 11.91 3.59
C ASN A 90 12.80 10.99 2.65
N PHE A 91 12.24 9.82 2.34
CA PHE A 91 12.84 8.88 1.39
C PHE A 91 12.95 9.51 0.00
N TYR A 92 11.84 10.03 -0.55
CA TYR A 92 11.80 10.66 -1.87
C TYR A 92 12.87 11.74 -1.99
N ASN A 93 12.97 12.64 -1.01
CA ASN A 93 13.87 13.78 -1.07
C ASN A 93 15.35 13.42 -0.94
N LYS A 94 15.69 12.32 -0.25
CA LYS A 94 17.08 11.86 -0.08
C LYS A 94 17.59 11.04 -1.26
N GLU A 95 16.73 10.22 -1.85
CA GLU A 95 17.14 9.30 -2.91
C GLU A 95 17.35 9.99 -4.26
N ASN A 96 18.16 9.38 -5.12
CA ASN A 96 18.37 9.86 -6.49
C ASN A 96 17.84 8.84 -7.50
N PHE A 97 16.87 9.26 -8.31
CA PHE A 97 16.28 8.43 -9.36
C PHE A 97 15.82 9.29 -10.53
N ARG A 98 15.59 8.63 -11.67
CA ARG A 98 15.19 9.28 -12.92
C ARG A 98 13.79 9.89 -12.76
N HIS A 99 13.56 11.05 -13.39
CA HIS A 99 12.28 11.79 -13.37
C HIS A 99 11.86 12.32 -11.98
N LYS A 100 12.76 12.34 -11.01
CA LYS A 100 12.56 12.96 -9.71
C LYS A 100 12.28 14.46 -9.80
N LEU A 101 11.30 14.94 -9.04
CA LEU A 101 11.12 16.37 -8.75
C LEU A 101 12.21 16.85 -7.77
N PRO A 102 12.74 18.08 -7.93
CA PRO A 102 13.83 18.59 -7.08
C PRO A 102 13.53 18.54 -5.57
N ASN A 103 12.28 18.75 -5.18
CA ASN A 103 11.83 18.65 -3.79
C ASN A 103 10.35 18.26 -3.76
N ALA A 104 10.04 17.18 -3.04
CA ALA A 104 8.68 16.75 -2.75
C ALA A 104 8.24 17.29 -1.39
N GLY A 105 7.13 18.02 -1.38
CA GLY A 105 6.47 18.51 -0.17
C GLY A 105 5.06 17.95 -0.02
N GLU A 106 4.27 18.58 0.85
CA GLU A 106 2.87 18.22 1.07
C GLU A 106 2.05 18.22 -0.23
N ASP A 107 2.20 19.22 -1.08
CA ASP A 107 1.49 19.31 -2.37
C ASP A 107 1.78 18.10 -3.29
N TRP A 108 3.02 17.63 -3.31
CA TRP A 108 3.39 16.43 -4.07
C TRP A 108 2.71 15.20 -3.51
N PHE A 109 2.79 15.00 -2.18
CA PHE A 109 2.18 13.85 -1.53
C PHE A 109 0.65 13.83 -1.69
N ASP A 110 0.01 14.99 -1.56
CA ASP A 110 -1.43 15.14 -1.75
C ASP A 110 -1.82 14.87 -3.21
N GLY A 111 -0.96 15.23 -4.16
CA GLY A 111 -1.08 14.94 -5.60
C GLY A 111 -0.82 13.49 -6.02
N LEU A 112 -0.46 12.58 -5.09
CA LEU A 112 -0.36 11.16 -5.39
C LEU A 112 -1.73 10.47 -5.38
N SER A 113 -1.97 9.57 -6.32
CA SER A 113 -3.11 8.63 -6.27
C SER A 113 -2.62 7.19 -6.42
N ILE A 114 -3.12 6.30 -5.57
CA ILE A 114 -2.79 4.87 -5.60
C ILE A 114 -3.79 4.21 -6.55
N PHE A 115 -3.31 3.47 -7.54
CA PHE A 115 -4.17 2.71 -8.44
C PHE A 115 -4.13 1.21 -8.17
N ASP A 116 -3.00 0.67 -7.71
CA ASP A 116 -2.88 -0.74 -7.33
C ASP A 116 -1.79 -0.95 -6.27
N PHE A 117 -1.87 -2.06 -5.55
CA PHE A 117 -0.85 -2.48 -4.61
C PHE A 117 -0.85 -4.00 -4.37
N SER A 118 0.28 -4.54 -3.95
CA SER A 118 0.39 -5.92 -3.47
C SER A 118 1.33 -6.03 -2.29
N ILE A 119 0.99 -6.90 -1.34
CA ILE A 119 1.81 -7.24 -0.16
C ILE A 119 2.11 -8.74 -0.22
N CYS A 120 3.37 -9.09 -0.47
CA CYS A 120 3.85 -10.47 -0.48
C CYS A 120 4.62 -10.75 0.82
N ILE A 121 4.27 -11.83 1.50
CA ILE A 121 4.86 -12.26 2.75
C ILE A 121 5.58 -13.58 2.49
N ASP A 122 6.89 -13.59 2.73
CA ASP A 122 7.69 -14.79 2.55
C ASP A 122 7.53 -15.78 3.72
N LYS A 123 8.11 -16.97 3.59
CA LYS A 123 8.11 -17.99 4.65
C LYS A 123 8.71 -17.53 6.00
N ASN A 124 9.53 -16.49 6.01
CA ASN A 124 10.20 -15.93 7.19
C ASN A 124 9.42 -14.77 7.85
N ASP A 125 8.22 -14.46 7.38
CA ASP A 125 7.43 -13.27 7.73
C ASP A 125 8.03 -11.95 7.24
N ASP A 126 8.85 -11.97 6.19
CA ASP A 126 9.36 -10.75 5.57
C ASP A 126 8.32 -10.20 4.58
N PHE A 127 7.97 -8.93 4.77
CA PHE A 127 6.98 -8.20 3.97
C PHE A 127 7.66 -7.52 2.79
N ASN A 128 7.21 -7.82 1.58
CA ASN A 128 7.60 -7.17 0.35
C ASN A 128 6.36 -6.53 -0.26
N THR A 129 6.37 -5.21 -0.45
CA THR A 129 5.20 -4.47 -0.92
C THR A 129 5.56 -3.68 -2.15
N GLU A 130 4.66 -3.75 -3.13
CA GLU A 130 4.67 -2.91 -4.30
C GLU A 130 3.42 -2.05 -4.30
N ILE A 131 3.60 -0.75 -4.49
CA ILE A 131 2.50 0.20 -4.65
C ILE A 131 2.71 0.92 -5.97
N LEU A 132 1.66 0.96 -6.79
CA LEU A 132 1.65 1.67 -8.05
C LEU A 132 0.84 2.95 -7.89
N LEU A 133 1.47 4.08 -8.22
CA LEU A 133 0.91 5.41 -8.00
C LEU A 133 0.98 6.26 -9.27
N HIS A 134 0.02 7.16 -9.45
CA HIS A 134 0.14 8.31 -10.35
C HIS A 134 0.58 9.55 -9.59
N ASP A 135 1.49 10.30 -10.20
CA ASP A 135 1.98 11.59 -9.72
C ASP A 135 1.38 12.72 -10.57
N HIS A 136 0.30 13.32 -10.07
CA HIS A 136 -0.43 14.38 -10.78
C HIS A 136 0.36 15.70 -10.86
N ILE A 137 1.46 15.83 -10.13
CA ILE A 137 2.34 17.00 -10.19
C ILE A 137 3.44 16.80 -11.24
N GLN A 138 3.87 15.55 -11.47
CA GLN A 138 4.90 15.20 -12.45
C GLN A 138 4.31 14.67 -13.77
N ASN A 139 3.54 15.51 -14.46
CA ASN A 139 2.94 15.19 -15.77
C ASN A 139 2.11 13.89 -15.79
N ASP A 140 1.42 13.58 -14.69
CA ASP A 140 0.64 12.35 -14.49
C ASP A 140 1.45 11.05 -14.65
N PHE A 141 2.78 11.11 -14.50
CA PHE A 141 3.61 9.91 -14.60
C PHE A 141 3.27 8.92 -13.50
N GLY A 142 3.20 7.64 -13.90
CA GLY A 142 3.15 6.57 -12.93
C GLY A 142 4.51 6.31 -12.30
N PHE A 143 4.52 5.80 -11.09
CA PHE A 143 5.70 5.17 -10.53
C PHE A 143 5.36 3.97 -9.66
N ARG A 144 6.32 3.05 -9.63
CA ARG A 144 6.34 1.90 -8.74
C ARG A 144 7.16 2.23 -7.50
N LEU A 145 6.58 1.96 -6.33
CA LEU A 145 7.22 2.10 -5.03
C LEU A 145 7.39 0.73 -4.40
N GLU A 146 8.64 0.38 -4.09
CA GLU A 146 9.01 -0.88 -3.46
C GLU A 146 9.33 -0.64 -1.98
N ILE A 147 8.77 -1.48 -1.11
CA ILE A 147 8.91 -1.42 0.35
C ILE A 147 9.23 -2.82 0.87
N GLU A 148 10.17 -2.94 1.80
CA GLU A 148 10.52 -4.19 2.47
C GLU A 148 10.47 -3.97 3.99
N ASN A 149 9.69 -4.77 4.73
CA ASN A 149 9.67 -4.76 6.21
C ASN A 149 9.57 -3.36 6.84
N LYS A 150 8.73 -2.50 6.27
CA LYS A 150 8.54 -1.09 6.67
C LYS A 150 9.70 -0.15 6.30
N HIS A 151 10.48 -0.51 5.29
CA HIS A 151 11.54 0.33 4.74
C HIS A 151 11.31 0.55 3.25
N PHE A 152 11.19 1.82 2.85
CA PHE A 152 11.20 2.19 1.44
C PHE A 152 12.53 1.81 0.80
N LYS A 153 12.46 1.11 -0.34
CA LYS A 153 13.63 0.61 -1.07
C LYS A 153 13.87 1.34 -2.36
N GLN A 154 12.81 1.55 -3.14
CA GLN A 154 12.98 2.09 -4.48
C GLN A 154 11.74 2.81 -5.00
N ILE A 155 11.99 3.89 -5.76
CA ILE A 155 11.01 4.49 -6.67
C ILE A 155 11.49 4.30 -8.11
N LYS A 156 10.61 3.79 -8.96
CA LYS A 156 10.83 3.68 -10.41
C LYS A 156 9.70 4.41 -11.14
N TYR A 157 9.96 5.62 -11.61
CA TYR A 157 9.04 6.30 -12.52
C TYR A 157 8.97 5.59 -13.86
N ASP A 158 7.75 5.36 -14.33
CA ASP A 158 7.44 4.87 -15.66
C ASP A 158 6.33 5.74 -16.27
N PRO A 159 6.66 6.59 -17.26
CA PRO A 159 5.69 7.42 -17.96
C PRO A 159 4.59 6.64 -18.70
N ASN A 160 4.73 5.33 -18.88
CA ASN A 160 3.77 4.47 -19.60
C ASN A 160 3.03 3.50 -18.68
N LEU A 161 3.13 3.68 -17.35
CA LEU A 161 2.44 2.85 -16.37
C LEU A 161 0.93 2.98 -16.46
#